data_AF-A0A3M6VBZ4-F1
#
_entry.id   AF-A0A3M6VBZ4-F1
#
_cell.length_a   1.000
_cell.length_b   1.000
_cell.length_c   1.000
_cell.angle_alpha   90.00
_cell.angle_beta   90.00
_cell.angle_gamma   90.00
#
_symmetry.space_group_name_H-M   'P 1'
#
loop_
_entity.id
_entity.type
_entity.pdbx_description
1 polymer ?
#
loop_
_entity_poly.entity_id
_entity_poly.type
_entity_poly.pdbx_seq_one_letter_code
_entity_poly.pdbx_strand_id
1 'polypeptide(L)'
;MNKLRANDLTIHEKKEEEEEEEQRRGLYDPSFHTEDQKKVVDMIQWAWKGYTTYAYGYDSLNVQTYEGTGIPDRNMALTLVDSLDTLYLVGMFQEFDRASEWVANNMEQRIFLSGFISF
;
A
#
# COMPACT_ATOMS: atom_id res chain seq x y z
N MET A 1 22.04 -9.16 -3.49
CA MET A 1 21.21 -10.11 -4.26
C MET A 1 19.76 -9.70 -4.00
N ASN A 2 19.08 -8.87 -4.79
CA ASN A 2 18.51 -9.25 -6.08
C ASN A 2 17.98 -7.99 -6.84
N LYS A 3 18.82 -6.97 -7.06
CA LYS A 3 18.45 -5.76 -7.85
C LYS A 3 18.50 -5.96 -9.37
N LEU A 4 18.77 -7.18 -9.84
CA LEU A 4 18.96 -7.48 -11.26
C LEU A 4 17.70 -7.99 -11.97
N ARG A 5 16.64 -8.44 -11.27
CA ARG A 5 15.48 -9.03 -11.98
C ARG A 5 14.49 -8.03 -12.57
N ALA A 6 14.24 -6.90 -11.92
CA ALA A 6 13.19 -5.98 -12.38
C ALA A 6 13.58 -5.19 -13.65
N ASN A 7 14.88 -5.02 -13.91
CA ASN A 7 15.37 -4.22 -15.04
C ASN A 7 15.72 -5.05 -16.30
N ASP A 8 15.69 -6.38 -16.23
CA ASP A 8 16.08 -7.28 -17.33
C ASP A 8 14.89 -7.91 -18.07
N LEU A 9 13.65 -7.47 -17.77
CA LEU A 9 12.46 -7.96 -18.47
C LEU A 9 12.43 -7.43 -19.92
N THR A 10 12.20 -8.35 -20.84
CA THR A 10 11.95 -8.05 -22.25
C THR A 10 10.63 -7.29 -22.42
N ILE A 11 10.46 -6.61 -23.55
CA ILE A 11 9.21 -5.89 -23.88
C ILE A 11 8.00 -6.84 -23.88
N HIS A 12 8.21 -8.12 -24.23
CA HIS A 12 7.15 -9.12 -24.20
C HIS A 12 6.73 -9.48 -22.79
N GLU A 13 7.67 -9.77 -21.89
CA GLU A 13 7.36 -10.12 -20.50
C GLU A 13 6.65 -8.98 -19.76
N LYS A 14 7.05 -7.72 -20.00
CA LYS A 14 6.35 -6.57 -19.41
C LYS A 14 4.89 -6.45 -19.85
N LYS A 15 4.62 -6.73 -21.13
CA LYS A 15 3.25 -6.75 -21.64
C LYS A 15 2.43 -7.89 -21.05
N GLU A 16 3.03 -9.07 -20.91
CA GLU A 16 2.37 -10.22 -20.29
C GLU A 16 2.01 -9.94 -18.82
N GLU A 17 2.92 -9.32 -18.05
CA GLU A 17 2.64 -8.91 -16.66
C GLU A 17 1.54 -7.85 -16.57
N GLU A 18 1.55 -6.84 -17.46
CA GLU A 18 0.50 -5.81 -17.53
C GLU A 18 -0.88 -6.41 -17.87
N GLU A 19 -0.93 -7.35 -18.82
CA GLU A 19 -2.17 -8.04 -19.21
C GLU A 19 -2.70 -8.94 -18.08
N GLU A 20 -1.82 -9.67 -17.38
CA GLU A 20 -2.21 -10.48 -16.22
C GLU A 20 -2.75 -9.59 -15.09
N GLU A 21 -2.10 -8.46 -14.81
CA GLU A 21 -2.54 -7.52 -13.78
C GLU A 21 -3.90 -6.88 -14.13
N GLU A 22 -4.10 -6.48 -15.39
CA GLU A 22 -5.39 -5.98 -15.87
C GLU A 22 -6.49 -7.05 -15.72
N GLN A 23 -6.17 -8.31 -16.04
CA GLN A 23 -7.09 -9.42 -15.83
C GLN A 23 -7.42 -9.61 -14.33
N ARG A 24 -6.43 -9.58 -13.45
CA ARG A 24 -6.62 -9.75 -11.99
C ARG A 24 -7.47 -8.63 -11.40
N ARG A 25 -7.24 -7.38 -11.82
CA ARG A 25 -8.07 -6.24 -11.42
C ARG A 25 -9.48 -6.33 -11.98
N GLY A 26 -9.63 -6.83 -13.21
CA GLY A 26 -10.92 -7.06 -13.86
C GLY A 26 -11.81 -8.11 -13.17
N LEU A 27 -11.26 -8.95 -12.28
CA LEU A 27 -12.03 -9.88 -11.47
C LEU A 27 -12.79 -9.19 -10.31
N TYR A 28 -12.38 -7.98 -9.93
CA TYR A 28 -13.07 -7.23 -8.88
C TYR A 28 -14.38 -6.66 -9.43
N ASP A 29 -15.50 -7.12 -8.89
CA ASP A 29 -16.83 -6.63 -9.24
C ASP A 29 -17.62 -6.25 -7.97
N PRO A 30 -17.75 -4.95 -7.65
CA PRO A 30 -18.45 -4.48 -6.46
C PRO A 30 -19.97 -4.68 -6.54
N SER A 31 -20.52 -5.09 -7.69
CA SER A 31 -21.96 -5.38 -7.83
C SER A 31 -22.39 -6.61 -7.03
N PHE A 32 -21.46 -7.54 -6.75
CA PHE A 32 -21.70 -8.71 -5.90
C PHE A 32 -21.62 -8.42 -4.41
N HIS A 33 -21.24 -7.21 -4.00
CA HIS A 33 -21.11 -6.86 -2.59
C HIS A 33 -22.47 -6.81 -1.88
N THR A 34 -22.52 -7.40 -0.69
CA THR A 34 -23.60 -7.16 0.27
C THR A 34 -23.55 -5.71 0.78
N GLU A 35 -24.63 -5.25 1.40
CA GLU A 35 -24.67 -3.92 2.02
C GLU A 35 -23.61 -3.73 3.10
N ASP A 36 -23.27 -4.77 3.85
CA ASP A 36 -22.23 -4.68 4.88
C ASP A 36 -20.82 -4.65 4.26
N GLN A 37 -20.58 -5.37 3.17
CA GLN A 37 -19.33 -5.26 2.42
C GLN A 37 -19.13 -3.86 1.85
N LYS A 38 -20.20 -3.25 1.29
CA LYS A 38 -20.15 -1.85 0.82
C LYS A 38 -19.75 -0.88 1.93
N LYS A 39 -20.36 -1.00 3.12
CA LYS A 39 -20.00 -0.18 4.28
C LYS A 39 -18.54 -0.37 4.70
N VAL A 40 -18.03 -1.60 4.67
CA VAL A 40 -16.62 -1.88 4.98
C VAL A 40 -15.69 -1.19 3.98
N VAL A 41 -16.01 -1.25 2.69
CA VAL A 41 -15.26 -0.52 1.65
C VAL A 41 -15.29 0.99 1.91
N ASP A 42 -16.46 1.56 2.21
CA ASP A 42 -16.59 3.00 2.54
C ASP A 42 -15.75 3.39 3.76
N MET A 43 -15.72 2.55 4.80
CA MET A 43 -14.91 2.77 6.00
C MET A 43 -13.41 2.72 5.70
N ILE A 44 -12.97 1.78 4.86
CA ILE A 44 -11.57 1.67 4.44
C ILE A 44 -11.16 2.90 3.64
N GLN A 45 -11.98 3.33 2.67
CA GLN A 45 -11.74 4.55 1.90
C GLN A 45 -11.63 5.78 2.81
N TRP A 46 -12.52 5.90 3.79
CA TRP A 46 -12.48 7.00 4.75
C TRP A 46 -11.21 6.98 5.61
N ALA A 47 -10.85 5.82 6.16
CA ALA A 47 -9.66 5.67 7.01
C ALA A 47 -8.37 5.93 6.22
N TRP A 48 -8.26 5.36 5.01
CA TRP A 48 -7.13 5.57 4.11
C TRP A 48 -6.98 7.03 3.70
N LYS A 49 -8.09 7.72 3.39
CA LYS A 49 -8.09 9.15 3.11
C LYS A 49 -7.55 9.95 4.31
N GLY A 50 -7.97 9.63 5.52
CA GLY A 50 -7.44 10.24 6.74
C GLY A 50 -5.92 10.04 6.85
N TYR A 51 -5.46 8.79 6.76
CA TYR A 51 -4.05 8.45 6.84
C TYR A 51 -3.22 9.19 5.78
N THR A 52 -3.62 9.12 4.51
CA THR A 52 -2.89 9.76 3.40
C THR A 52 -2.89 11.28 3.46
N THR A 53 -3.90 11.90 4.08
CA THR A 53 -3.96 13.36 4.25
C THR A 53 -2.98 13.84 5.33
N TYR A 54 -2.88 13.11 6.44
CA TYR A 54 -2.25 13.64 7.66
C TYR A 54 -0.98 12.89 8.10
N ALA A 55 -0.74 11.69 7.58
CA ALA A 55 0.28 10.77 8.08
C ALA A 55 0.97 9.95 6.97
N TYR A 56 0.94 10.38 5.72
CA TYR A 56 1.51 9.62 4.61
C TYR A 56 3.00 9.34 4.81
N GLY A 57 3.37 8.05 4.90
CA GLY A 57 4.75 7.61 5.12
C GLY A 57 5.22 7.61 6.59
N TYR A 58 4.33 7.97 7.53
CA TYR A 58 4.49 7.73 8.98
C TYR A 58 3.93 6.37 9.36
N ASP A 59 4.31 5.87 10.54
CA ASP A 59 3.85 4.56 10.99
C ASP A 59 2.34 4.48 11.15
N SER A 60 1.70 5.54 11.67
CA SER A 60 0.25 5.60 11.83
C SER A 60 -0.26 7.05 11.92
N LEU A 61 -1.57 7.23 11.87
CA LEU A 61 -2.24 8.52 12.10
C LEU A 61 -2.68 8.65 13.57
N ASN A 62 -2.30 9.74 14.23
CA ASN A 62 -2.96 10.16 15.46
C ASN A 62 -4.27 10.90 15.12
N VAL A 63 -5.41 10.24 15.36
CA VAL A 63 -6.74 10.78 15.03
C VAL A 63 -7.18 11.94 15.92
N GLN A 64 -6.53 12.18 17.06
CA GLN A 64 -6.85 13.30 17.94
C GLN A 64 -6.16 14.59 17.48
N THR A 65 -4.91 14.48 17.04
CA THR A 65 -4.09 15.64 16.63
C THR A 65 -4.06 15.85 15.12
N TYR A 66 -4.50 14.85 14.33
CA TYR A 66 -4.38 14.83 12.87
C TYR A 66 -2.93 14.95 12.39
N GLU A 67 -2.03 14.23 13.05
CA GLU A 67 -0.60 14.20 12.73
C GLU A 67 -0.10 12.76 12.61
N GLY A 68 0.90 12.56 11.74
CA GLY A 68 1.63 11.30 11.66
C GLY A 68 2.40 11.01 12.94
N THR A 69 2.32 9.76 13.40
CA THR A 69 3.03 9.26 14.58
C THR A 69 3.76 7.97 14.27
N GLY A 70 4.84 7.72 15.00
CA GLY A 70 5.72 6.58 14.83
C GLY A 70 6.94 6.69 15.73
N ILE A 71 7.90 5.79 15.55
CA ILE A 71 9.15 5.86 16.32
C ILE A 71 9.96 7.07 15.82
N PRO A 72 10.40 7.99 16.71
CA PRO A 72 11.24 9.12 16.33
C PRO A 72 12.45 8.68 15.49
N ASP A 73 12.68 9.36 14.37
CA ASP A 73 13.73 9.08 13.39
C ASP A 73 13.72 7.68 12.76
N ARG A 74 12.63 6.90 12.95
CA ARG A 74 12.50 5.51 12.47
C ARG A 74 11.10 5.15 12.00
N ASN A 75 10.41 6.08 11.35
CA ASN A 75 9.14 5.74 10.70
C ASN A 75 9.40 4.71 9.58
N MET A 76 8.72 3.57 9.66
CA MET A 76 8.73 2.46 8.71
C MET A 76 7.47 2.40 7.86
N ALA A 77 6.55 3.36 8.03
CA ALA A 77 5.29 3.44 7.31
C ALA A 77 4.40 2.20 7.51
N LEU A 78 4.30 1.73 8.77
CA LEU A 78 3.58 0.52 9.15
C LEU A 78 2.16 0.45 8.56
N THR A 79 1.32 1.48 8.77
CA THR A 79 -0.04 1.50 8.19
C THR A 79 -0.02 1.44 6.66
N LEU A 80 0.90 2.12 5.98
CA LEU A 80 0.98 2.10 4.52
C LEU A 80 1.28 0.70 3.98
N VAL A 81 2.28 0.03 4.57
CA VAL A 81 2.71 -1.31 4.15
C VAL A 81 1.63 -2.34 4.48
N ASP A 82 1.07 -2.28 5.69
CA ASP A 82 0.02 -3.20 6.17
C ASP A 82 -1.30 -3.05 5.39
N SER A 83 -1.54 -1.89 4.76
CA SER A 83 -2.76 -1.67 3.98
C SER A 83 -2.68 -2.20 2.53
N LEU A 84 -1.52 -2.62 2.03
CA LEU A 84 -1.35 -2.93 0.60
C LEU A 84 -2.30 -4.02 0.10
N ASP A 85 -2.38 -5.14 0.81
CA ASP A 85 -3.28 -6.24 0.44
C ASP A 85 -4.75 -5.83 0.57
N THR A 86 -5.09 -5.09 1.62
CA THR A 86 -6.43 -4.59 1.89
C THR A 86 -6.89 -3.68 0.76
N LEU A 87 -6.08 -2.69 0.37
CA LEU A 87 -6.38 -1.77 -0.74
C LEU A 87 -6.64 -2.53 -2.04
N TYR A 88 -5.80 -3.53 -2.33
CA TYR A 88 -5.96 -4.36 -3.52
C TYR A 88 -7.26 -5.18 -3.48
N LEU A 89 -7.55 -5.83 -2.35
CA LEU A 89 -8.73 -6.67 -2.17
C LEU A 89 -10.05 -5.90 -2.29
N VAL A 90 -10.07 -4.63 -1.88
CA VAL A 90 -11.27 -3.78 -1.96
C VAL A 90 -11.34 -2.94 -3.25
N GLY A 91 -10.50 -3.23 -4.24
CA GLY A 91 -10.52 -2.56 -5.54
C GLY A 91 -10.03 -1.11 -5.53
N MET A 92 -9.32 -0.69 -4.48
CA MET A 92 -8.67 0.62 -4.40
C MET A 92 -7.30 0.58 -5.10
N PHE A 93 -7.31 0.23 -6.39
CA PHE A 93 -6.08 -0.08 -7.14
C PHE A 93 -5.17 1.14 -7.34
N GLN A 94 -5.72 2.35 -7.49
CA GLN A 94 -4.92 3.56 -7.64
C GLN A 94 -4.16 3.90 -6.36
N GLU A 95 -4.81 3.71 -5.22
CA GLU A 95 -4.22 3.86 -3.90
C GLU A 95 -3.15 2.81 -3.64
N PHE A 96 -3.41 1.56 -4.03
CA PHE A 96 -2.43 0.48 -4.01
C PHE A 96 -1.19 0.82 -4.86
N ASP A 97 -1.38 1.28 -6.11
CA ASP A 97 -0.28 1.64 -7.01
C ASP A 97 0.59 2.74 -6.40
N ARG A 98 -0.05 3.79 -5.88
CA ARG A 98 0.67 4.89 -5.22
C ARG A 98 1.42 4.45 -3.96
N ALA A 99 0.82 3.58 -3.15
CA ALA A 99 1.44 3.06 -1.93
C ALA A 99 2.60 2.11 -2.24
N SER A 100 2.42 1.20 -3.21
CA SER A 100 3.45 0.26 -3.64
C SER A 100 4.64 0.97 -4.30
N GLU A 101 4.40 2.01 -5.10
CA GLU A 101 5.46 2.87 -5.64
C GLU A 101 6.24 3.55 -4.50
N TRP A 102 5.53 4.06 -3.48
CA TRP A 102 6.19 4.62 -2.30
C TRP A 102 7.08 3.57 -1.62
N VAL A 103 6.59 2.34 -1.42
CA VAL A 103 7.37 1.25 -0.83
C VAL A 103 8.63 0.95 -1.64
N ALA A 104 8.49 0.78 -2.95
CA ALA A 104 9.61 0.49 -3.85
C ALA A 104 10.71 1.57 -3.78
N ASN A 105 10.32 2.83 -3.66
CA ASN A 105 11.24 3.96 -3.65
C ASN A 105 11.86 4.28 -2.29
N ASN A 106 11.23 3.88 -1.17
CA ASN A 106 11.62 4.35 0.16
C ASN A 106 12.04 3.24 1.14
N MET A 107 11.49 2.02 1.04
CA MET A 107 11.63 1.03 2.12
C MET A 107 13.04 0.46 2.26
N GLU A 108 13.79 0.29 1.16
CA GLU A 108 15.16 -0.22 1.22
C GLU A 108 16.03 0.65 2.15
N GLN A 109 15.89 1.97 2.09
CA GLN A 109 16.68 2.90 2.91
C GLN A 109 16.29 2.85 4.39
N ARG A 110 15.05 2.46 4.70
CA ARG A 110 14.50 2.45 6.06
C ARG A 110 14.78 1.15 6.81
N ILE A 111 14.73 0.00 6.13
CA ILE A 111 14.93 -1.33 6.73
C ILE A 111 16.36 -1.54 7.25
N PHE A 112 17.37 -0.92 6.64
CA PHE A 112 18.77 -1.09 7.04
C PHE A 112 19.22 -0.13 8.17
N LEU A 113 18.30 0.61 8.78
CA LEU A 113 18.61 1.42 9.96
C LEU A 113 18.85 0.53 11.18
N SER A 114 20.04 0.61 11.78
CA SER A 114 20.44 -0.22 12.92
C SER A 114 19.54 0.00 14.14
N GLY A 115 18.88 -1.04 14.66
CA GLY A 115 18.24 -1.04 15.99
C GLY A 115 17.38 -2.27 16.27
N PHE A 116 16.63 -2.24 17.37
CA PHE A 116 15.82 -3.37 17.85
C PHE A 116 14.40 -3.29 17.29
N ILE A 117 13.92 -4.41 16.75
CA ILE A 117 12.54 -4.59 16.28
C ILE A 117 11.88 -5.59 17.23
N SER A 118 10.73 -5.24 17.80
CA SER A 118 9.93 -6.21 18.55
C SER A 118 9.21 -7.13 17.56
N PHE A 119 9.40 -8.43 17.72
CA PHE A 119 8.60 -9.48 17.08
C PHE A 119 7.49 -9.94 18.03
#